data_AF-A0A532UUD4-F1
#
_entry.id   AF-A0A532UUD4-F1
#
_cell.length_a   1.000
_cell.length_b   1.000
_cell.length_c   1.000
_cell.angle_alpha   90.00
_cell.angle_beta   90.00
_cell.angle_gamma   90.00
#
_symmetry.space_group_name_H-M   'P 1'
#
loop_
_entity.id
_entity.type
_entity.pdbx_description
1 polymer ?
#
loop_
_entity_poly.entity_id
_entity_poly.type
_entity_poly.pdbx_seq_one_letter_code
_entity_poly.pdbx_strand_id
1 'polypeptide(L)'
;MSITLTQILNLVGKLDDSPGDETPRERFRRYLRENVRKVGQIRDYVDECLRISGPQYNRALQDLVNYVGHFLGFEKVIFGRYQGVPGEIGFDGHWKSPTEFHIVVEVKTTEVYPIKVDVLLDYVEKLISQREILREDDALGLYVVGRPDPEIKQLENAIIVGERTNRLRIISANSLLSLAELMDEYEVNHEDILAVLRPSGPTIDPVVDLMGRLVAQEKVGEAGEKEPPSLEPSAEEVPARPAAKEEAAYWLTPVRSEEDLTAKECIKSLVGEEKIHAFGEKTPGRKHLKPGDWICFYAQGEGVAAHAKVISYPTKRSHPKIEQPEKYPWVFKLDQPVLYLDRPVVIDAVLRSQLDAFADKDLNKPWAWFVQATRKITKHDFGILTRGHD
;
A
#
# COMPACT_ATOMS: atom_id res chain seq x y z
N MET A 1 1.13 16.09 -17.99
CA MET A 1 1.10 14.66 -18.36
C MET A 1 2.27 13.98 -17.69
N SER A 2 2.02 13.05 -16.77
CA SER A 2 3.09 12.17 -16.27
C SER A 2 3.29 11.04 -17.29
N ILE A 3 4.55 10.69 -17.54
CA ILE A 3 4.91 9.54 -18.37
C ILE A 3 4.74 8.26 -17.54
N THR A 4 4.13 7.21 -18.11
CA THR A 4 3.93 5.93 -17.41
C THR A 4 5.22 5.11 -17.37
N LEU A 5 5.30 4.13 -16.46
CA LEU A 5 6.46 3.25 -16.41
C LEU A 5 6.62 2.47 -17.72
N THR A 6 5.52 1.96 -18.29
CA THR A 6 5.54 1.27 -19.59
C THR A 6 6.16 2.14 -20.68
N GLN A 7 5.79 3.43 -20.74
CA GLN A 7 6.35 4.36 -21.72
C GLN A 7 7.85 4.56 -21.50
N ILE A 8 8.29 4.72 -20.24
CA ILE A 8 9.72 4.82 -19.90
C ILE A 8 10.47 3.56 -20.33
N LEU A 9 9.97 2.37 -19.96
CA LEU A 9 10.58 1.09 -20.28
C LEU A 9 10.69 0.86 -21.80
N ASN A 10 9.69 1.31 -22.57
CA ASN A 10 9.74 1.27 -24.02
C ASN A 10 10.81 2.20 -24.61
N LEU A 11 11.07 3.36 -23.97
CA LEU A 11 12.10 4.31 -24.40
C LEU A 11 13.51 3.85 -24.01
N VAL A 12 13.71 3.31 -22.80
CA VAL A 12 15.04 2.88 -22.34
C VAL A 12 15.43 1.51 -22.87
N GLY A 13 14.47 0.66 -23.23
CA GLY A 13 14.69 -0.69 -23.75
C GLY A 13 14.62 -1.78 -22.68
N LYS A 14 14.93 -3.02 -23.08
CA LYS A 14 14.87 -4.20 -22.20
C LYS A 14 15.93 -4.10 -21.10
N LEU A 15 15.52 -4.05 -19.84
CA LEU A 15 16.42 -4.00 -18.69
C LEU A 15 17.19 -5.32 -18.61
N ASP A 16 18.51 -5.29 -18.55
CA ASP A 16 19.39 -6.45 -18.35
C ASP A 16 20.71 -6.04 -17.68
N ASP A 17 21.58 -7.01 -17.40
CA ASP A 17 22.88 -6.80 -16.74
C ASP A 17 24.04 -6.64 -17.73
N SER A 18 23.76 -6.19 -18.96
CA SER A 18 24.83 -5.86 -19.90
C SER A 18 25.75 -4.80 -19.29
N PRO A 19 27.08 -4.88 -19.49
CA PRO A 19 28.00 -3.88 -18.96
C PRO A 19 27.95 -2.58 -19.78
N GLY A 20 28.29 -1.47 -19.14
CA GLY A 20 28.43 -0.14 -19.76
C GLY A 20 27.41 0.89 -19.28
N ASP A 21 27.76 2.17 -19.44
CA ASP A 21 27.01 3.29 -18.88
C ASP A 21 25.76 3.66 -19.69
N GLU A 22 25.67 3.21 -20.95
CA GLU A 22 24.55 3.47 -21.86
C GLU A 22 23.70 2.22 -22.09
N THR A 23 23.61 1.34 -21.10
CA THR A 23 22.72 0.18 -21.14
C THR A 23 21.29 0.59 -20.78
N PRO A 24 20.26 -0.19 -21.16
CA PRO A 24 18.88 0.09 -20.75
C PRO A 24 18.71 0.26 -19.23
N ARG A 25 19.44 -0.55 -18.44
CA ARG A 25 19.47 -0.46 -16.97
C ARG A 25 20.00 0.88 -16.49
N GLU A 26 21.17 1.29 -16.96
CA GLU A 26 21.77 2.55 -16.52
C GLU A 26 20.98 3.77 -17.00
N ARG A 27 20.38 3.72 -18.19
CA ARG A 27 19.43 4.76 -18.64
C ARG A 27 18.20 4.84 -17.76
N PHE A 28 17.62 3.72 -17.33
CA PHE A 28 16.48 3.71 -16.42
C PHE A 28 16.84 4.31 -15.05
N ARG A 29 17.95 3.86 -14.44
CA ARG A 29 18.43 4.39 -13.15
C ARG A 29 18.80 5.88 -13.23
N ARG A 30 19.32 6.34 -14.38
CA ARG A 30 19.57 7.77 -14.65
C ARG A 30 18.27 8.55 -14.77
N TYR A 31 17.28 8.04 -15.50
CA TYR A 31 15.96 8.64 -15.60
C TYR A 31 15.35 8.85 -14.21
N LEU A 32 15.39 7.83 -13.33
CA LEU A 32 14.89 7.93 -11.96
C LEU A 32 15.55 9.10 -11.23
N ARG A 33 16.90 9.15 -11.20
CA ARG A 33 17.67 10.20 -10.51
C ARG A 33 17.41 11.61 -11.05
N GLU A 34 17.28 11.75 -12.37
CA GLU A 34 17.17 13.06 -13.00
C GLU A 34 15.73 13.60 -12.94
N ASN A 35 14.74 12.74 -13.16
CA ASN A 35 13.35 13.14 -13.44
C ASN A 35 12.39 12.81 -12.30
N VAL A 36 12.70 11.85 -11.43
CA VAL A 36 11.78 11.41 -10.38
C VAL A 36 12.17 11.98 -9.03
N ARG A 37 11.40 12.99 -8.60
CA ARG A 37 11.70 13.81 -7.41
C ARG A 37 10.65 13.72 -6.31
N LYS A 38 9.55 13.02 -6.54
CA LYS A 38 8.41 12.95 -5.63
C LYS A 38 7.97 11.51 -5.43
N VAL A 39 7.63 11.16 -4.19
CA VAL A 39 7.26 9.79 -3.80
C VAL A 39 6.01 9.33 -4.56
N GLY A 40 5.07 10.23 -4.84
CA GLY A 40 3.85 9.91 -5.59
C GLY A 40 4.12 9.36 -7.00
N GLN A 41 5.15 9.85 -7.70
CA GLN A 41 5.56 9.29 -9.00
C GLN A 41 6.13 7.88 -8.86
N ILE A 42 6.94 7.63 -7.82
CA ILE A 42 7.48 6.28 -7.56
C ILE A 42 6.36 5.31 -7.20
N ARG A 43 5.38 5.75 -6.41
CA ARG A 43 4.18 4.96 -6.13
C ARG A 43 3.46 4.57 -7.42
N ASP A 44 3.23 5.51 -8.35
CA ASP A 44 2.58 5.19 -9.62
C ASP A 44 3.33 4.11 -10.40
N TYR A 45 4.68 4.19 -10.45
CA TYR A 45 5.52 3.21 -11.16
C TYR A 45 5.55 1.85 -10.46
N VAL A 46 5.65 1.83 -9.14
CA VAL A 46 5.59 0.58 -8.36
C VAL A 46 4.23 -0.08 -8.54
N ASP A 47 3.13 0.66 -8.40
CA ASP A 47 1.79 0.10 -8.57
C ASP A 47 1.58 -0.42 -10.01
N GLU A 48 2.20 0.22 -11.02
CA GLU A 48 2.21 -0.29 -12.40
C GLU A 48 2.95 -1.64 -12.52
N CYS A 49 4.13 -1.80 -11.90
CA CYS A 49 4.81 -3.09 -11.79
C CYS A 49 3.97 -4.15 -11.07
N LEU A 50 3.20 -3.75 -10.04
CA LEU A 50 2.35 -4.65 -9.28
C LEU A 50 1.05 -5.01 -10.01
N ARG A 51 0.68 -4.32 -11.08
CA ARG A 51 -0.45 -4.71 -11.94
C ARG A 51 -0.02 -5.52 -13.16
N ILE A 52 1.16 -5.22 -13.71
CA ILE A 52 1.63 -5.84 -14.96
C ILE A 52 2.69 -6.90 -14.66
N SER A 53 2.37 -8.16 -14.94
CA SER A 53 3.32 -9.27 -14.78
C SER A 53 4.33 -9.29 -15.92
N GLY A 54 5.61 -9.50 -15.61
CA GLY A 54 6.62 -9.85 -16.59
C GLY A 54 8.05 -9.57 -16.13
N PRO A 55 9.07 -10.22 -16.71
CA PRO A 55 10.47 -10.07 -16.29
C PRO A 55 10.95 -8.62 -16.31
N GLN A 56 10.50 -7.83 -17.28
CA GLN A 56 10.84 -6.41 -17.39
C GLN A 56 10.32 -5.60 -16.19
N TYR A 57 9.07 -5.83 -15.78
CA TYR A 57 8.46 -5.16 -14.63
C TYR A 57 9.04 -5.65 -13.30
N ASN A 58 9.43 -6.93 -13.22
CA ASN A 58 10.13 -7.45 -12.03
C ASN A 58 11.48 -6.74 -11.82
N ARG A 59 12.25 -6.56 -12.92
CA ARG A 59 13.53 -5.82 -12.91
C ARG A 59 13.33 -4.34 -12.58
N ALA A 60 12.29 -3.73 -13.17
CA ALA A 60 11.94 -2.34 -12.86
C ALA A 60 11.52 -2.20 -11.39
N LEU A 61 10.74 -3.13 -10.84
CA LEU A 61 10.33 -3.12 -9.43
C LEU A 61 11.54 -3.18 -8.50
N GLN A 62 12.54 -4.01 -8.80
CA GLN A 62 13.78 -4.09 -8.04
C GLN A 62 14.47 -2.71 -7.95
N ASP A 63 14.65 -2.06 -9.10
CA ASP A 63 15.27 -0.73 -9.16
C ASP A 63 14.39 0.34 -8.50
N LEU A 64 13.07 0.30 -8.67
CA LEU A 64 12.15 1.25 -8.04
C LEU A 64 12.16 1.13 -6.51
N VAL A 65 12.14 -0.10 -5.98
CA VAL A 65 12.25 -0.36 -4.54
C VAL A 65 13.56 0.19 -3.99
N ASN A 66 14.68 -0.05 -4.68
CA ASN A 66 15.95 0.56 -4.29
C ASN A 66 15.90 2.08 -4.32
N TYR A 67 15.27 2.64 -5.35
CA TYR A 67 15.16 4.08 -5.46
C TYR A 67 14.34 4.70 -4.31
N VAL A 68 13.36 3.99 -3.73
CA VAL A 68 12.66 4.40 -2.51
C VAL A 68 13.63 4.62 -1.34
N GLY A 69 14.74 3.88 -1.25
CA GLY A 69 15.78 4.10 -0.24
C GLY A 69 16.29 5.54 -0.19
N HIS A 70 16.35 6.26 -1.32
CA HIS A 70 16.74 7.67 -1.34
C HIS A 70 15.69 8.57 -0.66
N PHE A 71 14.39 8.27 -0.86
CA PHE A 71 13.30 9.00 -0.23
C PHE A 71 13.22 8.73 1.28
N LEU A 72 13.70 7.57 1.72
CA LEU A 72 13.79 7.21 3.14
C LEU A 72 15.04 7.78 3.83
N GLY A 73 15.82 8.64 3.17
CA GLY A 73 16.96 9.32 3.78
C GLY A 73 18.24 8.50 3.89
N PHE A 74 18.36 7.38 3.18
CA PHE A 74 19.62 6.64 3.11
C PHE A 74 20.66 7.43 2.32
N GLU A 75 21.87 7.57 2.87
CA GLU A 75 22.97 8.35 2.28
C GLU A 75 23.48 7.70 0.99
N LYS A 76 23.59 6.37 0.99
CA LYS A 76 24.07 5.59 -0.16
C LYS A 76 23.12 4.45 -0.44
N VAL A 77 22.63 4.38 -1.68
CA VAL A 77 21.81 3.28 -2.19
C VAL A 77 22.55 2.63 -3.35
N ILE A 78 22.93 1.37 -3.17
CA ILE A 78 23.56 0.55 -4.19
C ILE A 78 22.49 -0.36 -4.78
N PHE A 79 22.38 -0.32 -6.11
CA PHE A 79 21.47 -1.18 -6.84
C PHE A 79 22.19 -2.48 -7.21
N GLY A 80 21.56 -3.60 -6.92
CA GLY A 80 22.02 -4.93 -7.28
C GLY A 80 21.88 -5.24 -8.77
N ARG A 81 22.26 -6.47 -9.12
CA ARG A 81 22.07 -7.04 -10.47
C ARG A 81 20.72 -7.71 -10.56
N TYR A 82 20.21 -7.88 -11.78
CA TYR A 82 18.97 -8.65 -11.98
C TYR A 82 19.20 -10.17 -11.97
N GLN A 83 20.45 -10.59 -12.16
CA GLN A 83 20.86 -12.00 -12.12
C GLN A 83 22.15 -12.14 -11.30
N GLY A 84 22.15 -13.15 -10.42
CA GLY A 84 23.33 -13.52 -9.65
C GLY A 84 24.47 -14.01 -10.55
N VAL A 85 25.69 -13.55 -10.26
CA VAL A 85 26.91 -13.95 -10.96
C VAL A 85 27.86 -14.62 -9.95
N PRO A 86 28.56 -15.71 -10.32
CA PRO A 86 29.55 -16.32 -9.45
C PRO A 86 30.61 -15.32 -8.98
N GLY A 87 30.88 -15.30 -7.67
CA GLY A 87 31.90 -14.44 -7.05
C GLY A 87 31.42 -13.03 -6.68
N GLU A 88 30.24 -12.61 -7.12
CA GLU A 88 29.61 -11.35 -6.69
C GLU A 88 28.55 -11.61 -5.61
N ILE A 89 28.28 -10.59 -4.78
CA ILE A 89 27.19 -10.66 -3.82
C ILE A 89 25.89 -10.37 -4.57
N GLY A 90 24.91 -11.26 -4.44
CA GLY A 90 23.69 -11.26 -5.27
C GLY A 90 22.50 -10.51 -4.68
N PHE A 91 22.71 -9.59 -3.73
CA PHE A 91 21.60 -8.81 -3.18
C PHE A 91 20.96 -7.95 -4.27
N ASP A 92 19.67 -7.68 -4.13
CA ASP A 92 18.96 -6.78 -5.02
C ASP A 92 19.26 -5.32 -4.71
N GLY A 93 19.56 -5.00 -3.45
CA GLY A 93 19.91 -3.67 -2.98
C GLY A 93 20.78 -3.65 -1.73
N HIS A 94 21.57 -2.58 -1.56
CA HIS A 94 22.30 -2.31 -0.32
C HIS A 94 22.22 -0.83 0.01
N TRP A 95 21.53 -0.51 1.11
CA TRP A 95 21.30 0.85 1.57
C TRP A 95 22.12 1.12 2.81
N LYS A 96 22.79 2.26 2.88
CA LYS A 96 23.59 2.70 4.03
C LYS A 96 23.00 3.99 4.60
N SER A 97 22.68 3.98 5.89
CA SER A 97 22.20 5.16 6.60
C SER A 97 23.35 6.10 6.94
N PRO A 98 23.05 7.39 7.21
CA PRO A 98 24.00 8.31 7.82
C PRO A 98 24.51 7.87 9.21
N THR A 99 23.79 6.95 9.87
CA THR A 99 24.12 6.37 11.18
C THR A 99 24.93 5.07 11.08
N GLU A 100 25.51 4.78 9.91
CA GLU A 100 26.28 3.56 9.60
C GLU A 100 25.50 2.25 9.72
N PHE A 101 24.17 2.31 9.76
CA PHE A 101 23.30 1.15 9.70
C PHE A 101 23.01 0.76 8.26
N HIS A 102 23.00 -0.54 7.97
CA HIS A 102 22.85 -1.07 6.63
C HIS A 102 21.57 -1.87 6.47
N ILE A 103 20.90 -1.70 5.33
CA ILE A 103 19.81 -2.56 4.90
C ILE A 103 20.23 -3.28 3.63
N VAL A 104 20.22 -4.61 3.68
CA VAL A 104 20.45 -5.46 2.50
C VAL A 104 19.09 -5.94 2.02
N VAL A 105 18.74 -5.57 0.78
CA VAL A 105 17.39 -5.73 0.26
C VAL A 105 17.32 -6.90 -0.71
N GLU A 106 16.24 -7.67 -0.61
CA GLU A 106 15.81 -8.67 -1.57
C GLU A 106 14.37 -8.38 -1.99
N VAL A 107 14.10 -8.26 -3.28
CA VAL A 107 12.80 -7.92 -3.84
C VAL A 107 12.13 -9.17 -4.40
N LYS A 108 10.86 -9.37 -4.04
CA LYS A 108 10.03 -10.46 -4.55
C LYS A 108 8.71 -9.90 -5.04
N THR A 109 8.34 -10.21 -6.28
CA THR A 109 7.02 -9.78 -6.79
C THR A 109 5.88 -10.49 -6.06
N THR A 110 6.10 -11.73 -5.67
CA THR A 110 5.14 -12.64 -5.02
C THR A 110 5.91 -13.69 -4.19
N GLU A 111 5.25 -14.34 -3.24
CA GLU A 111 5.85 -15.39 -2.39
C GLU A 111 5.48 -16.83 -2.80
N VAL A 112 4.86 -17.00 -3.97
CA VAL A 112 4.37 -18.31 -4.45
C VAL A 112 5.48 -19.35 -4.65
N TYR A 113 6.72 -18.91 -4.86
CA TYR A 113 7.86 -19.81 -5.03
C TYR A 113 8.64 -19.96 -3.72
N PRO A 114 9.19 -21.15 -3.40
CA PRO A 114 9.99 -21.35 -2.20
C PRO A 114 11.19 -20.39 -2.15
N ILE A 115 11.28 -19.60 -1.07
CA ILE A 115 12.38 -18.66 -0.84
C ILE A 115 13.26 -19.19 0.29
N LYS A 116 14.57 -19.29 0.01
CA LYS A 116 15.56 -19.66 1.02
C LYS A 116 16.05 -18.42 1.74
N VAL A 117 15.57 -18.21 2.96
CA VAL A 117 15.90 -17.01 3.73
C VAL A 117 17.39 -16.90 4.09
N ASP A 118 18.13 -18.03 4.07
CA ASP A 118 19.59 -18.10 4.21
C ASP A 118 20.34 -17.23 3.20
N VAL A 119 19.83 -17.14 1.97
CA VAL A 119 20.54 -16.46 0.87
C VAL A 119 20.81 -15.00 1.19
N LEU A 120 19.83 -14.30 1.79
CA LEU A 120 19.99 -12.90 2.17
C LEU A 120 20.93 -12.73 3.37
N LEU A 121 20.93 -13.67 4.32
CA LEU A 121 21.89 -13.67 5.43
C LEU A 121 23.31 -13.88 4.93
N ASP A 122 23.52 -14.81 3.99
CA ASP A 122 24.81 -15.04 3.34
C ASP A 122 25.32 -13.76 2.66
N TYR A 123 24.43 -12.93 2.11
CA TYR A 123 24.80 -11.64 1.52
C TYR A 123 25.27 -10.65 2.58
N VAL A 124 24.56 -10.54 3.70
CA VAL A 124 24.97 -9.71 4.85
C VAL A 124 26.33 -10.17 5.38
N GLU A 125 26.52 -11.48 5.56
CA GLU A 125 27.78 -12.06 6.05
C GLU A 125 28.95 -11.83 5.10
N LYS A 126 28.72 -11.92 3.79
CA LYS A 126 29.73 -11.57 2.78
C LYS A 126 30.14 -10.09 2.87
N LEU A 127 29.19 -9.17 3.02
CA LEU A 127 29.47 -7.74 3.19
C LEU A 127 30.29 -7.46 4.46
N ILE A 128 29.99 -8.15 5.57
CA ILE A 128 30.78 -8.08 6.80
C ILE A 128 32.20 -8.62 6.57
N SER A 129 32.32 -9.77 5.88
CA SER A 129 33.62 -10.39 5.57
C SER A 129 34.51 -9.49 4.70
N GLN A 130 33.89 -8.71 3.82
CA GLN A 130 34.53 -7.72 2.96
C GLN A 130 34.80 -6.37 3.66
N ARG A 131 34.38 -6.22 4.92
CA ARG A 131 34.49 -5.00 5.73
C ARG A 131 33.70 -3.80 5.17
N GLU A 132 32.69 -4.06 4.36
CA GLU A 132 31.72 -3.04 3.92
C GLU A 132 30.69 -2.75 5.03
N ILE A 133 30.47 -3.72 5.93
CA ILE A 133 29.68 -3.59 7.16
C ILE A 133 30.60 -3.91 8.34
N LEU A 134 30.63 -3.05 9.37
CA LEU A 134 31.59 -3.15 10.46
C LEU A 134 31.23 -4.24 11.47
N ARG A 135 29.94 -4.36 11.85
CA ARG A 135 29.44 -5.33 12.84
C ARG A 135 28.13 -5.93 12.38
N GLU A 136 27.82 -7.12 12.89
CA GLU A 136 26.58 -7.83 12.57
C GLU A 136 25.33 -7.03 12.97
N ASP A 137 25.36 -6.39 14.15
CA ASP A 137 24.25 -5.56 14.66
C ASP A 137 24.05 -4.24 13.88
N ASP A 138 24.98 -3.89 12.99
CA ASP A 138 24.88 -2.71 12.12
C ASP A 138 24.13 -3.02 10.82
N ALA A 139 23.52 -4.20 10.68
CA ALA A 139 22.84 -4.61 9.44
C ALA A 139 21.51 -5.33 9.65
N LEU A 140 20.61 -5.15 8.69
CA LEU A 140 19.34 -5.87 8.59
C LEU A 140 19.13 -6.36 7.15
N GLY A 141 18.72 -7.63 7.00
CA GLY A 141 18.17 -8.12 5.74
C GLY A 141 16.69 -7.78 5.64
N LEU A 142 16.27 -7.17 4.54
CA LEU A 142 14.89 -6.76 4.29
C LEU A 142 14.35 -7.40 3.01
N TYR A 143 13.36 -8.27 3.17
CA TYR A 143 12.55 -8.74 2.05
C TYR A 143 11.47 -7.70 1.75
N VAL A 144 11.45 -7.23 0.51
CA VAL A 144 10.38 -6.35 0.00
C VAL A 144 9.48 -7.15 -0.93
N VAL A 145 8.24 -7.37 -0.49
CA VAL A 145 7.27 -8.18 -1.23
C VAL A 145 6.28 -7.28 -1.97
N GLY A 146 6.17 -7.43 -3.28
CA GLY A 146 5.27 -6.64 -4.11
C GLY A 146 3.80 -6.92 -3.79
N ARG A 147 3.41 -8.20 -3.92
CA ARG A 147 2.07 -8.69 -3.59
C ARG A 147 2.22 -9.81 -2.55
N PRO A 148 2.18 -9.49 -1.24
CA PRO A 148 2.15 -10.51 -0.21
C PRO A 148 0.88 -11.34 -0.40
N ASP A 149 1.05 -12.66 -0.38
CA ASP A 149 -0.04 -13.60 -0.50
C ASP A 149 -0.38 -14.10 0.91
N PRO A 150 -1.58 -13.78 1.42
CA PRO A 150 -1.94 -14.11 2.79
C PRO A 150 -1.97 -15.62 3.04
N GLU A 151 -2.32 -16.44 2.05
CA GLU A 151 -2.29 -17.91 2.18
C GLU A 151 -0.85 -18.45 2.19
N ILE A 152 0.13 -17.68 1.70
CA ILE A 152 1.52 -18.09 1.50
C ILE A 152 2.46 -17.31 2.42
N LYS A 153 2.45 -17.64 3.72
CA LYS A 153 3.34 -17.07 4.75
C LYS A 153 4.73 -17.71 4.81
N GLN A 154 5.28 -18.15 3.67
CA GLN A 154 6.51 -18.95 3.64
C GLN A 154 7.73 -18.18 4.16
N LEU A 155 7.90 -16.90 3.80
CA LEU A 155 9.00 -16.09 4.31
C LEU A 155 8.87 -15.88 5.82
N GLU A 156 7.67 -15.50 6.28
CA GLU A 156 7.41 -15.25 7.69
C GLU A 156 7.71 -16.49 8.53
N ASN A 157 7.15 -17.64 8.12
CA ASN A 157 7.40 -18.92 8.80
C ASN A 157 8.89 -19.29 8.80
N ALA A 158 9.60 -19.09 7.68
CA ALA A 158 11.03 -19.38 7.60
C ALA A 158 11.88 -18.49 8.53
N ILE A 159 11.51 -17.22 8.69
CA ILE A 159 12.18 -16.29 9.61
C ILE A 159 11.91 -16.68 11.07
N ILE A 160 10.66 -17.02 11.40
CA ILE A 160 10.26 -17.42 12.76
C ILE A 160 10.95 -18.75 13.15
N VAL A 161 10.79 -19.79 12.32
CA VAL A 161 11.37 -21.13 12.59
C VAL A 161 12.88 -21.08 12.63
N GLY A 162 13.51 -20.22 11.82
CA GLY A 162 14.95 -20.02 11.81
C GLY A 162 15.50 -19.13 12.93
N GLU A 163 14.64 -18.61 13.83
CA GLU A 163 14.99 -17.66 14.91
C GLU A 163 15.73 -16.41 14.40
N ARG A 164 15.36 -15.91 13.23
CA ARG A 164 16.05 -14.82 12.50
C ARG A 164 15.34 -13.47 12.59
N THR A 165 14.35 -13.32 13.47
CA THR A 165 13.57 -12.08 13.61
C THR A 165 14.43 -10.86 13.94
N ASN A 166 15.57 -11.06 14.58
CA ASN A 166 16.55 -10.01 14.88
C ASN A 166 17.44 -9.60 13.69
N ARG A 167 17.41 -10.35 12.59
CA ARG A 167 18.30 -10.13 11.42
C ARG A 167 17.56 -9.98 10.10
N LEU A 168 16.32 -10.48 10.01
CA LEU A 168 15.50 -10.45 8.81
C LEU A 168 14.12 -9.86 9.08
N ARG A 169 13.65 -9.04 8.14
CA ARG A 169 12.30 -8.49 8.13
C ARG A 169 11.64 -8.62 6.77
N ILE A 170 10.31 -8.55 6.77
CA ILE A 170 9.46 -8.51 5.59
C ILE A 170 8.67 -7.20 5.63
N ILE A 171 8.62 -6.51 4.49
CA ILE A 171 7.74 -5.37 4.28
C ILE A 171 7.11 -5.47 2.89
N SER A 172 5.83 -5.10 2.74
CA SER A 172 5.28 -4.94 1.39
C SER A 172 5.82 -3.69 0.70
N ALA A 173 5.88 -3.70 -0.64
CA ALA A 173 6.23 -2.52 -1.41
C ALA A 173 5.30 -1.33 -1.11
N ASN A 174 4.02 -1.60 -0.82
CA ASN A 174 3.04 -0.57 -0.44
C ASN A 174 3.34 0.06 0.92
N SER A 175 3.73 -0.74 1.91
CA SER A 175 4.12 -0.24 3.24
C SER A 175 5.42 0.54 3.18
N LEU A 176 6.40 0.09 2.39
CA LEU A 176 7.64 0.83 2.16
C LEU A 176 7.39 2.22 1.54
N LEU A 177 6.52 2.29 0.54
CA LEU A 177 6.10 3.58 -0.05
C LEU A 177 5.36 4.46 0.95
N SER A 178 4.52 3.86 1.79
CA SER A 178 3.76 4.61 2.79
C SER A 178 4.69 5.23 3.84
N LEU A 179 5.78 4.55 4.21
CA LEU A 179 6.84 5.12 5.05
C LEU A 179 7.52 6.32 4.37
N ALA A 180 7.82 6.23 3.08
CA ALA A 180 8.42 7.33 2.33
C ALA A 180 7.48 8.54 2.22
N GLU A 181 6.18 8.31 2.04
CA GLU A 181 5.18 9.38 2.04
C GLU A 181 4.99 10.00 3.43
N LEU A 182 5.09 9.19 4.50
CA LEU A 182 5.05 9.70 5.87
C LEU A 182 6.23 10.65 6.15
N MET A 183 7.42 10.32 5.66
CA MET A 183 8.60 11.18 5.77
C MET A 183 8.54 12.44 4.88
N ASP A 184 7.89 12.38 3.72
CA ASP A 184 7.73 13.55 2.81
C ASP A 184 6.67 14.55 3.31
N GLU A 185 5.61 14.08 3.97
CA GLU A 185 4.43 14.90 4.32
C GLU A 185 4.32 15.24 5.82
N TYR A 186 5.02 14.53 6.71
CA TYR A 186 4.93 14.72 8.16
C TYR A 186 6.32 14.83 8.79
N GLU A 187 6.38 15.21 10.06
CA GLU A 187 7.63 15.33 10.83
C GLU A 187 8.18 13.94 11.25
N VAL A 188 8.31 13.03 10.29
CA VAL A 188 8.96 11.72 10.47
C VAL A 188 10.37 11.81 9.89
N ASN A 189 11.39 11.64 10.72
CA ASN A 189 12.79 11.69 10.25
C ASN A 189 13.34 10.29 9.91
N HIS A 190 14.56 10.25 9.37
CA HIS A 190 15.20 8.99 8.97
C HIS A 190 15.37 8.00 10.14
N GLU A 191 15.68 8.51 11.33
CA GLU A 191 15.87 7.72 12.55
C GLU A 191 14.57 7.07 13.02
N ASP A 192 13.44 7.77 12.87
CA ASP A 192 12.10 7.20 13.12
C ASP A 192 11.81 6.06 12.14
N ILE A 193 12.15 6.23 10.85
CA ILE A 193 12.04 5.17 9.85
C ILE A 193 12.89 3.97 10.24
N LEU A 194 14.15 4.17 10.64
CA LEU A 194 15.01 3.10 11.10
C LEU A 194 14.45 2.40 12.34
N ALA A 195 13.84 3.13 13.27
CA ALA A 195 13.21 2.54 14.45
C ALA A 195 12.03 1.61 14.08
N VAL A 196 11.27 1.96 13.04
CA VAL A 196 10.18 1.10 12.52
C VAL A 196 10.73 -0.14 11.79
N LEU A 197 11.80 0.02 11.01
CA LEU A 197 12.43 -1.08 10.27
C LEU A 197 13.18 -2.04 11.20
N ARG A 198 13.72 -1.55 12.32
CA ARG A 198 14.45 -2.36 13.30
C ARG A 198 13.58 -3.49 13.88
N PRO A 199 14.18 -4.66 14.13
CA PRO A 199 13.49 -5.87 14.59
C PRO A 199 12.52 -5.69 15.77
N SER A 200 11.27 -6.09 15.55
CA SER A 200 10.24 -6.25 16.59
C SER A 200 9.32 -7.46 16.35
N GLY A 201 9.46 -8.12 15.20
CA GLY A 201 8.66 -9.23 14.68
C GLY A 201 9.14 -9.54 13.26
N PRO A 202 8.56 -10.52 12.53
CA PRO A 202 8.98 -10.84 11.16
C PRO A 202 8.50 -9.79 10.14
N THR A 203 7.28 -9.27 10.28
CA THR A 203 6.65 -8.34 9.32
C THR A 203 6.62 -6.90 9.86
N ILE A 204 6.64 -5.91 8.96
CA ILE A 204 6.60 -4.47 9.29
C ILE A 204 5.23 -3.85 8.98
N ASP A 205 4.50 -4.41 8.02
CA ASP A 205 3.21 -3.89 7.51
C ASP A 205 2.20 -3.48 8.58
N PRO A 206 1.93 -4.27 9.64
CA PRO A 206 0.94 -3.87 10.66
C PRO A 206 1.27 -2.57 11.38
N VAL A 207 2.56 -2.26 11.55
CA VAL A 207 3.04 -1.03 12.20
C VAL A 207 2.82 0.16 11.29
N VAL A 208 3.22 0.06 10.02
CA VAL A 208 3.03 1.10 9.01
C VAL A 208 1.55 1.40 8.80
N ASP A 209 0.74 0.35 8.78
CA ASP A 209 -0.71 0.42 8.68
C ASP A 209 -1.38 1.15 9.85
N LEU A 210 -0.83 1.02 11.06
CA LEU A 210 -1.28 1.79 12.22
C LEU A 210 -0.93 3.27 12.06
N MET A 211 0.32 3.58 11.70
CA MET A 211 0.80 4.95 11.49
C MET A 211 -0.03 5.67 10.42
N GLY A 212 -0.25 5.03 9.26
CA GLY A 212 -1.04 5.60 8.17
C GLY A 212 -2.50 5.86 8.56
N ARG A 213 -3.11 4.99 9.39
CA ARG A 213 -4.48 5.22 9.89
C ARG A 213 -4.56 6.39 10.87
N LEU A 214 -3.59 6.55 11.76
CA LEU A 214 -3.57 7.66 12.73
C LEU A 214 -3.47 8.99 12.00
N VAL A 215 -2.56 9.08 11.03
CA VAL A 215 -2.36 10.24 10.18
C VAL A 215 -3.60 10.57 9.33
N ALA A 216 -4.26 9.54 8.78
CA ALA A 216 -5.48 9.75 8.01
C ALA A 216 -6.66 10.23 8.87
N GLN A 217 -6.70 9.89 10.16
CA GLN A 217 -7.75 10.35 11.09
C GLN A 217 -7.65 11.85 11.35
N GLU A 218 -6.45 12.40 11.51
CA GLU A 218 -6.24 13.85 11.71
C GLU A 218 -6.78 14.65 10.52
N LYS A 219 -6.47 14.23 9.28
CA LYS A 219 -6.96 14.89 8.05
C LYS A 219 -8.48 14.85 7.89
N VAL A 220 -9.16 13.85 8.45
CA VAL A 220 -10.64 13.75 8.39
C VAL A 220 -11.29 14.60 9.49
N GLY A 221 -10.65 14.76 10.64
CA GLY A 221 -11.12 15.63 11.73
C GLY A 221 -11.21 17.10 11.33
N GLU A 222 -10.19 17.60 10.63
CA GLU A 222 -10.14 19.01 10.18
C GLU A 222 -11.24 19.38 9.15
N ALA A 223 -11.73 18.41 8.37
CA ALA A 223 -12.75 18.65 7.34
C ALA A 223 -14.20 18.43 7.85
N GLY A 224 -14.39 17.94 9.07
CA GLY A 224 -15.64 17.33 9.53
C GLY A 224 -16.35 17.95 10.73
N GLU A 225 -15.78 18.93 11.44
CA GLU A 225 -16.40 19.46 12.67
C GLU A 225 -17.52 20.48 12.40
N LYS A 226 -18.71 19.95 12.12
CA LYS A 226 -19.94 20.43 12.77
C LYS A 226 -20.65 19.21 13.33
N GLU A 227 -20.32 18.84 14.57
CA GLU A 227 -21.07 17.83 15.33
C GLU A 227 -22.55 18.26 15.44
N PRO A 228 -23.51 17.43 15.01
CA PRO A 228 -24.87 17.53 15.50
C PRO A 228 -24.92 17.02 16.95
N PRO A 229 -25.81 17.56 17.81
CA PRO A 229 -25.89 17.16 19.21
C PRO A 229 -26.15 15.65 19.32
N SER A 230 -25.42 15.01 20.24
CA SER A 230 -25.64 13.64 20.67
C SER A 230 -27.07 13.45 21.14
N LEU A 231 -27.90 12.76 20.35
CA LEU A 231 -29.18 12.24 20.80
C LEU A 231 -28.96 10.85 21.40
N GLU A 232 -29.01 10.76 22.72
CA GLU A 232 -29.26 9.50 23.40
C GLU A 232 -30.65 8.97 23.02
N PRO A 233 -30.84 7.65 22.87
CA PRO A 233 -32.14 7.10 22.49
C PRO A 233 -33.07 7.04 23.72
N SER A 234 -33.92 8.04 23.91
CA SER A 234 -35.13 7.87 24.73
C SER A 234 -36.23 7.26 23.86
N ALA A 235 -36.68 6.07 24.24
CA ALA A 235 -37.76 5.36 23.59
C ALA A 235 -39.11 6.06 23.85
N GLU A 236 -39.53 6.92 22.93
CA GLU A 236 -40.94 7.27 22.73
C GLU A 236 -41.22 7.37 21.22
N GLU A 237 -42.17 6.56 20.74
CA GLU A 237 -42.66 6.56 19.37
C GLU A 237 -43.35 7.90 19.06
N VAL A 238 -42.73 8.71 18.20
CA VAL A 238 -43.36 9.88 17.58
C VAL A 238 -43.48 9.62 16.08
N PRO A 239 -44.67 9.82 15.46
CA PRO A 239 -44.91 9.41 14.09
C PRO A 239 -44.08 10.22 13.10
N ALA A 240 -43.60 9.51 12.07
CA ALA A 240 -42.72 10.03 11.03
C ALA A 240 -43.27 11.30 10.36
N ARG A 241 -42.57 12.41 10.54
CA ARG A 241 -42.59 13.52 9.58
C ARG A 241 -41.85 13.06 8.32
N PRO A 242 -42.33 13.41 7.11
CA PRO A 242 -41.66 13.01 5.89
C PRO A 242 -40.29 13.71 5.84
N ALA A 243 -39.23 12.90 5.89
CA ALA A 243 -37.86 13.38 5.72
C ALA A 243 -37.76 14.07 4.35
N ALA A 244 -37.26 15.31 4.35
CA ALA A 244 -36.72 15.91 3.14
C ALA A 244 -35.73 14.92 2.51
N LYS A 245 -35.72 14.79 1.18
CA LYS A 245 -34.75 13.96 0.45
C LYS A 245 -33.35 14.49 0.73
N GLU A 246 -32.71 14.03 1.80
CA GLU A 246 -31.29 14.24 2.00
C GLU A 246 -30.56 13.56 0.85
N GLU A 247 -29.74 14.32 0.12
CA GLU A 247 -28.91 13.78 -0.95
C GLU A 247 -28.00 12.67 -0.40
N ALA A 248 -27.88 11.57 -1.15
CA ALA A 248 -27.02 10.45 -0.81
C ALA A 248 -25.56 10.92 -0.67
N ALA A 249 -24.87 10.46 0.38
CA ALA A 249 -23.43 10.65 0.47
C ALA A 249 -22.68 9.55 -0.31
N TYR A 250 -21.48 9.87 -0.76
CA TYR A 250 -20.61 8.97 -1.50
C TYR A 250 -19.33 8.72 -0.73
N TRP A 251 -18.92 7.45 -0.64
CA TRP A 251 -17.83 7.01 0.19
C TRP A 251 -16.83 6.18 -0.61
N LEU A 252 -15.54 6.34 -0.28
CA LEU A 252 -14.45 5.49 -0.72
C LEU A 252 -13.88 4.78 0.49
N THR A 253 -13.72 3.46 0.44
CA THR A 253 -13.11 2.69 1.52
C THR A 253 -12.01 1.75 1.01
N PRO A 254 -10.84 1.68 1.66
CA PRO A 254 -9.86 0.65 1.36
C PRO A 254 -10.33 -0.72 1.83
N VAL A 255 -9.91 -1.74 1.08
CA VAL A 255 -9.97 -3.16 1.46
C VAL A 255 -8.56 -3.72 1.35
N ARG A 256 -8.13 -4.40 2.40
CA ARG A 256 -6.81 -5.03 2.50
C ARG A 256 -6.96 -6.54 2.40
N SER A 257 -5.84 -7.21 2.15
CA SER A 257 -5.77 -8.65 2.35
C SER A 257 -5.92 -8.97 3.84
N GLU A 258 -6.69 -10.00 4.17
CA GLU A 258 -6.77 -10.57 5.52
C GLU A 258 -5.94 -11.86 5.59
N GLU A 259 -6.10 -12.71 6.62
CA GLU A 259 -5.15 -13.78 6.88
C GLU A 259 -5.07 -14.84 5.80
N ASP A 260 -6.18 -15.12 5.11
CA ASP A 260 -6.29 -16.15 4.07
C ASP A 260 -6.90 -15.61 2.75
N LEU A 261 -7.20 -14.31 2.66
CA LEU A 261 -7.90 -13.74 1.50
C LEU A 261 -7.21 -12.48 1.00
N THR A 262 -6.98 -12.41 -0.32
CA THR A 262 -6.54 -11.17 -0.97
C THR A 262 -7.62 -10.09 -0.88
N ALA A 263 -7.24 -8.81 -0.99
CA ALA A 263 -8.20 -7.69 -0.99
C ALA A 263 -9.37 -7.88 -1.98
N LYS A 264 -9.12 -8.43 -3.17
CA LYS A 264 -10.17 -8.72 -4.16
C LYS A 264 -11.07 -9.88 -3.76
N GLU A 265 -10.54 -10.90 -3.11
CA GLU A 265 -11.32 -12.02 -2.60
C GLU A 265 -12.18 -11.59 -1.40
N CYS A 266 -11.66 -10.73 -0.53
CA CYS A 266 -12.45 -10.08 0.52
C CYS A 266 -13.61 -9.29 -0.09
N ILE A 267 -13.37 -8.49 -1.14
CA ILE A 267 -14.43 -7.76 -1.85
C ILE A 267 -15.43 -8.73 -2.47
N LYS A 268 -14.98 -9.78 -3.15
CA LYS A 268 -15.86 -10.78 -3.78
C LYS A 268 -16.79 -11.44 -2.76
N SER A 269 -16.21 -11.94 -1.67
CA SER A 269 -16.91 -12.64 -0.60
C SER A 269 -17.87 -11.70 0.14
N LEU A 270 -17.38 -10.60 0.70
CA LEU A 270 -18.20 -9.73 1.54
C LEU A 270 -19.19 -8.88 0.73
N VAL A 271 -18.71 -8.19 -0.31
CA VAL A 271 -19.54 -7.23 -1.06
C VAL A 271 -20.39 -7.95 -2.10
N GLY A 272 -19.81 -8.91 -2.82
CA GLY A 272 -20.49 -9.64 -3.89
C GLY A 272 -21.48 -10.69 -3.39
N GLU A 273 -20.98 -11.64 -2.60
CA GLU A 273 -21.73 -12.84 -2.21
C GLU A 273 -22.61 -12.56 -0.99
N GLU A 274 -22.04 -12.01 0.08
CA GLU A 274 -22.75 -11.77 1.35
C GLU A 274 -23.51 -10.43 1.38
N LYS A 275 -23.20 -9.51 0.45
CA LYS A 275 -23.78 -8.16 0.37
C LYS A 275 -23.66 -7.41 1.70
N ILE A 276 -22.49 -7.47 2.31
CA ILE A 276 -22.15 -6.75 3.54
C ILE A 276 -20.77 -6.13 3.42
N HIS A 277 -20.47 -5.21 4.34
CA HIS A 277 -19.10 -4.84 4.65
C HIS A 277 -18.98 -4.53 6.13
N ALA A 278 -17.74 -4.50 6.64
CA ALA A 278 -17.46 -4.35 8.05
C ALA A 278 -16.38 -3.32 8.31
N PHE A 279 -16.60 -2.48 9.32
CA PHE A 279 -15.67 -1.46 9.77
C PHE A 279 -15.08 -1.80 11.13
N GLY A 280 -13.81 -1.41 11.30
CA GLY A 280 -13.17 -1.38 12.61
C GLY A 280 -13.71 -0.24 13.48
N GLU A 281 -13.48 -0.33 14.79
CA GLU A 281 -14.01 0.61 15.79
C GLU A 281 -13.67 2.08 15.46
N LYS A 282 -12.44 2.32 15.00
CA LYS A 282 -11.88 3.64 14.67
C LYS A 282 -11.94 4.02 13.19
N THR A 283 -12.75 3.33 12.38
CA THR A 283 -12.85 3.65 10.95
C THR A 283 -13.48 5.04 10.77
N PRO A 284 -12.81 5.99 10.10
CA PRO A 284 -13.40 7.31 9.84
C PRO A 284 -14.69 7.19 9.03
N GLY A 285 -15.65 8.09 9.25
CA GLY A 285 -16.95 8.04 8.56
C GLY A 285 -17.93 6.96 9.04
N ARG A 286 -17.50 5.98 9.86
CA ARG A 286 -18.36 4.90 10.39
C ARG A 286 -19.69 5.39 10.98
N LYS A 287 -19.64 6.44 11.80
CA LYS A 287 -20.83 7.01 12.47
C LYS A 287 -21.73 7.83 11.53
N HIS A 288 -21.21 8.22 10.37
CA HIS A 288 -21.89 9.07 9.40
C HIS A 288 -22.48 8.29 8.22
N LEU A 289 -22.01 7.05 7.98
CA LEU A 289 -22.53 6.16 6.95
C LEU A 289 -23.98 5.78 7.26
N LYS A 290 -24.89 6.02 6.31
CA LYS A 290 -26.34 5.76 6.49
C LYS A 290 -26.99 5.05 5.29
N PRO A 291 -28.16 4.42 5.48
CA PRO A 291 -28.94 3.88 4.37
C PRO A 291 -29.24 4.93 3.31
N GLY A 292 -29.05 4.58 2.03
CA GLY A 292 -29.20 5.50 0.90
C GLY A 292 -27.87 6.02 0.35
N ASP A 293 -26.80 5.97 1.15
CA ASP A 293 -25.45 6.31 0.69
C ASP A 293 -24.90 5.28 -0.31
N TRP A 294 -23.88 5.70 -1.06
CA TRP A 294 -23.11 4.84 -1.96
C TRP A 294 -21.67 4.71 -1.50
N ILE A 295 -21.08 3.53 -1.69
CA ILE A 295 -19.71 3.24 -1.28
C ILE A 295 -18.97 2.45 -2.37
N CYS A 296 -17.72 2.86 -2.65
CA CYS A 296 -16.81 2.13 -3.53
C CYS A 296 -15.60 1.59 -2.76
N PHE A 297 -15.09 0.45 -3.21
CA PHE A 297 -14.12 -0.38 -2.51
C PHE A 297 -12.79 -0.40 -3.27
N TYR A 298 -11.75 0.19 -2.67
CA TYR A 298 -10.39 0.21 -3.19
C TYR A 298 -9.63 -1.03 -2.73
N ALA A 299 -9.32 -1.94 -3.65
CA ALA A 299 -8.39 -3.04 -3.41
C ALA A 299 -6.97 -2.48 -3.38
N GLN A 300 -6.31 -2.57 -2.22
CA GLN A 300 -5.02 -1.92 -1.98
C GLN A 300 -3.95 -2.30 -3.03
N GLY A 301 -3.41 -1.29 -3.72
CA GLY A 301 -2.38 -1.46 -4.76
C GLY A 301 -2.92 -1.82 -6.15
N GLU A 302 -4.21 -2.11 -6.28
CA GLU A 302 -4.82 -2.50 -7.56
C GLU A 302 -5.73 -1.42 -8.15
N GLY A 303 -6.60 -0.83 -7.33
CA GLY A 303 -7.59 0.15 -7.77
C GLY A 303 -8.96 -0.06 -7.12
N VAL A 304 -9.93 0.77 -7.49
CA VAL A 304 -11.32 0.53 -7.09
C VAL A 304 -11.81 -0.72 -7.82
N ALA A 305 -12.38 -1.68 -7.09
CA ALA A 305 -12.74 -2.99 -7.65
C ALA A 305 -14.24 -3.32 -7.51
N ALA A 306 -14.97 -2.52 -6.73
CA ALA A 306 -16.41 -2.68 -6.58
C ALA A 306 -17.08 -1.38 -6.10
N HIS A 307 -18.39 -1.30 -6.28
CA HIS A 307 -19.24 -0.35 -5.55
C HIS A 307 -20.60 -0.96 -5.21
N ALA A 308 -21.28 -0.38 -4.23
CA ALA A 308 -22.61 -0.81 -3.80
C ALA A 308 -23.36 0.32 -3.09
N LYS A 309 -24.67 0.15 -2.94
CA LYS A 309 -25.53 1.03 -2.15
C LYS A 309 -25.61 0.53 -0.71
N VAL A 310 -25.54 1.43 0.26
CA VAL A 310 -25.70 1.12 1.69
C VAL A 310 -27.19 1.06 2.03
N ILE A 311 -27.61 -0.01 2.71
CA ILE A 311 -29.04 -0.20 3.10
C ILE A 311 -29.24 -0.39 4.61
N SER A 312 -28.17 -0.41 5.40
CA SER A 312 -28.28 -0.39 6.87
C SER A 312 -27.18 0.48 7.49
N TYR A 313 -27.44 0.99 8.69
CA TYR A 313 -26.38 1.57 9.51
C TYR A 313 -25.35 0.50 9.91
N PRO A 314 -24.07 0.87 10.12
CA PRO A 314 -23.11 0.00 10.78
C PRO A 314 -23.57 -0.33 12.21
N THR A 315 -23.67 -1.61 12.54
CA THR A 315 -24.07 -2.08 13.87
C THR A 315 -23.09 -3.11 14.41
N LYS A 316 -22.86 -3.12 15.73
CA LYS A 316 -22.01 -4.14 16.37
C LYS A 316 -22.65 -5.52 16.25
N ARG A 317 -22.14 -6.35 15.36
CA ARG A 317 -22.61 -7.72 15.12
C ARG A 317 -21.45 -8.55 14.57
N SER A 318 -21.41 -9.84 14.91
CA SER A 318 -20.53 -10.78 14.23
C SER A 318 -21.19 -11.26 12.93
N HIS A 319 -20.37 -11.63 11.95
CA HIS A 319 -20.81 -12.32 10.75
C HIS A 319 -19.87 -13.49 10.46
N PRO A 320 -20.35 -14.69 10.10
CA PRO A 320 -19.50 -15.87 9.92
C PRO A 320 -18.40 -15.73 8.86
N LYS A 321 -18.59 -14.82 7.90
CA LYS A 321 -17.65 -14.54 6.80
C LYS A 321 -16.62 -13.44 7.10
N ILE A 322 -16.68 -12.85 8.28
CA ILE A 322 -15.66 -11.89 8.74
C ILE A 322 -14.64 -12.70 9.53
N GLU A 323 -13.42 -12.81 9.02
CA GLU A 323 -12.33 -13.59 9.63
C GLU A 323 -11.95 -13.08 11.03
N GLN A 324 -11.82 -11.75 11.16
CA GLN A 324 -11.40 -11.07 12.39
C GLN A 324 -12.53 -10.16 12.93
N PRO A 325 -13.61 -10.73 13.50
CA PRO A 325 -14.78 -9.97 13.94
C PRO A 325 -14.46 -8.99 15.09
N GLU A 326 -13.43 -9.23 15.88
CA GLU A 326 -12.91 -8.31 16.89
C GLU A 326 -12.25 -7.06 16.29
N LYS A 327 -11.58 -7.20 15.13
CA LYS A 327 -10.98 -6.08 14.39
C LYS A 327 -12.03 -5.32 13.59
N TYR A 328 -13.06 -6.00 13.08
CA TYR A 328 -14.13 -5.43 12.25
C TYR A 328 -15.54 -5.66 12.82
N PRO A 329 -15.85 -5.13 14.02
CA PRO A 329 -17.11 -5.46 14.71
C PRO A 329 -18.36 -4.77 14.13
N TRP A 330 -18.21 -3.76 13.25
CA TRP A 330 -19.32 -2.94 12.78
C TRP A 330 -19.77 -3.33 11.37
N VAL A 331 -20.81 -4.15 11.28
CA VAL A 331 -21.31 -4.70 10.02
C VAL A 331 -22.49 -3.89 9.50
N PHE A 332 -22.51 -3.66 8.19
CA PHE A 332 -23.63 -3.05 7.47
C PHE A 332 -23.94 -3.80 6.18
N LYS A 333 -25.20 -3.70 5.75
CA LYS A 333 -25.73 -4.36 4.56
C LYS A 333 -25.63 -3.46 3.34
N LEU A 334 -25.42 -4.12 2.21
CA LEU A 334 -25.29 -3.54 0.89
C LEU A 334 -26.40 -4.04 -0.02
N ASP A 335 -26.72 -3.25 -1.02
CA ASP A 335 -27.56 -3.64 -2.15
C ASP A 335 -26.89 -3.20 -3.46
N GLN A 336 -27.30 -3.83 -4.57
CA GLN A 336 -26.81 -3.52 -5.91
C GLN A 336 -25.27 -3.53 -6.03
N PRO A 337 -24.57 -4.59 -5.54
CA PRO A 337 -23.12 -4.66 -5.71
C PRO A 337 -22.77 -4.81 -7.19
N VAL A 338 -21.83 -4.00 -7.66
CA VAL A 338 -21.23 -4.10 -8.99
C VAL A 338 -19.74 -4.35 -8.81
N LEU A 339 -19.28 -5.51 -9.27
CA LEU A 339 -17.89 -5.95 -9.16
C LEU A 339 -17.17 -5.80 -10.50
N TYR A 340 -15.92 -5.37 -10.45
CA TYR A 340 -15.01 -5.26 -11.59
C TYR A 340 -13.59 -5.71 -11.18
N LEU A 341 -13.52 -6.87 -10.51
CA LEU A 341 -12.30 -7.46 -9.94
C LEU A 341 -11.21 -7.73 -10.99
N ASP A 342 -11.60 -8.08 -12.22
CA ASP A 342 -10.65 -8.36 -13.31
C ASP A 342 -10.06 -7.10 -13.93
N ARG A 343 -10.73 -5.95 -13.75
CA ARG A 343 -10.26 -4.67 -14.28
C ARG A 343 -10.59 -3.54 -13.29
N PRO A 344 -9.90 -3.47 -12.14
CA PRO A 344 -10.08 -2.37 -11.21
C PRO A 344 -9.89 -1.01 -11.90
N VAL A 345 -10.61 0.02 -11.42
CA VAL A 345 -10.37 1.41 -11.84
C VAL A 345 -9.10 1.89 -11.15
N VAL A 346 -8.03 1.99 -11.93
CA VAL A 346 -6.69 2.41 -11.47
C VAL A 346 -6.68 3.91 -11.22
N ILE A 347 -6.26 4.32 -10.02
CA ILE A 347 -6.15 5.73 -9.62
C ILE A 347 -4.76 6.27 -10.02
N ASP A 348 -4.48 6.24 -11.32
CA ASP A 348 -3.24 6.82 -11.86
C ASP A 348 -3.31 8.36 -11.92
N ALA A 349 -2.22 9.01 -12.31
CA ALA A 349 -2.18 10.47 -12.43
C ALA A 349 -3.21 11.03 -13.43
N VAL A 350 -3.55 10.30 -14.49
CA VAL A 350 -4.54 10.74 -15.49
C VAL A 350 -5.94 10.73 -14.88
N LEU A 351 -6.30 9.68 -14.14
CA LEU A 351 -7.57 9.62 -13.43
C LEU A 351 -7.61 10.67 -12.31
N ARG A 352 -6.54 10.80 -11.51
CA ARG A 352 -6.45 11.81 -10.44
C ARG A 352 -6.63 13.23 -10.98
N SER A 353 -6.15 13.54 -12.18
CA SER A 353 -6.36 14.86 -12.81
C SER A 353 -7.83 15.21 -13.07
N GLN A 354 -8.73 14.21 -13.03
CA GLN A 354 -10.17 14.38 -13.24
C GLN A 354 -10.95 14.44 -11.92
N LEU A 355 -10.32 14.15 -10.79
CA LEU A 355 -10.99 14.11 -9.48
C LEU A 355 -10.97 15.50 -8.82
N ASP A 356 -12.12 15.92 -8.28
CA ASP A 356 -12.29 17.11 -7.44
C ASP A 356 -11.34 17.07 -6.25
N ALA A 357 -11.13 15.89 -5.65
CA ALA A 357 -10.21 15.70 -4.52
C ALA A 357 -8.75 16.09 -4.84
N PHE A 358 -8.39 16.14 -6.12
CA PHE A 358 -7.06 16.50 -6.60
C PHE A 358 -7.04 17.84 -7.37
N ALA A 359 -8.15 18.58 -7.37
CA ALA A 359 -8.19 19.94 -7.88
C ALA A 359 -7.08 20.77 -7.21
N ASP A 360 -6.30 21.48 -8.03
CA ASP A 360 -5.17 22.32 -7.61
C ASP A 360 -4.03 21.60 -6.87
N LYS A 361 -3.99 20.26 -6.89
CA LYS A 361 -2.88 19.47 -6.31
C LYS A 361 -1.85 19.10 -7.38
N ASP A 362 -0.58 19.08 -6.97
CA ASP A 362 0.48 18.47 -7.76
C ASP A 362 0.32 16.95 -7.77
N LEU A 363 0.00 16.38 -8.92
CA LEU A 363 -0.27 14.95 -9.10
C LEU A 363 0.97 14.06 -8.87
N ASN A 364 2.16 14.66 -8.79
CA ASN A 364 3.39 13.94 -8.51
C ASN A 364 3.63 13.75 -7.01
N LYS A 365 2.96 14.53 -6.16
CA LYS A 365 3.08 14.44 -4.70
C LYS A 365 2.40 13.18 -4.14
N PRO A 366 2.71 12.80 -2.89
CA PRO A 366 2.03 11.73 -2.18
C PRO A 366 0.50 11.81 -2.31
N TRP A 367 -0.11 10.70 -2.70
CA TRP A 367 -1.55 10.64 -2.97
C TRP A 367 -2.26 9.54 -2.19
N ALA A 368 -1.52 8.65 -1.53
CA ALA A 368 -2.11 7.52 -0.81
C ALA A 368 -3.07 7.96 0.30
N TRP A 369 -2.96 9.19 0.80
CA TRP A 369 -3.94 9.78 1.71
C TRP A 369 -5.38 9.57 1.20
N PHE A 370 -5.61 9.65 -0.11
CA PHE A 370 -6.93 9.47 -0.74
C PHE A 370 -7.49 8.07 -0.54
N VAL A 371 -6.65 7.04 -0.47
CA VAL A 371 -7.05 5.62 -0.42
C VAL A 371 -6.69 4.89 0.87
N GLN A 372 -5.95 5.51 1.79
CA GLN A 372 -5.48 4.87 3.03
C GLN A 372 -6.55 4.73 4.12
N ALA A 373 -7.66 5.48 4.03
CA ALA A 373 -8.76 5.43 4.99
C ALA A 373 -10.10 5.71 4.31
N THR A 374 -11.17 5.23 4.96
CA THR A 374 -12.55 5.51 4.55
C THR A 374 -12.81 7.01 4.59
N ARG A 375 -13.33 7.57 3.49
CA ARG A 375 -13.60 9.01 3.38
C ARG A 375 -14.84 9.27 2.54
N LYS A 376 -15.47 10.42 2.82
CA LYS A 376 -16.50 10.98 1.96
C LYS A 376 -15.85 11.59 0.72
N ILE A 377 -16.43 11.35 -0.44
CA ILE A 377 -15.99 11.89 -1.73
C ILE A 377 -17.16 12.63 -2.40
N THR A 378 -16.87 13.43 -3.42
CA THR A 378 -17.92 14.10 -4.19
C THR A 378 -18.67 13.09 -5.05
N LYS A 379 -19.89 13.44 -5.48
CA LYS A 379 -20.65 12.64 -6.45
C LYS A 379 -19.86 12.48 -7.76
N HIS A 380 -19.20 13.54 -8.19
CA HIS A 380 -18.38 13.55 -9.39
C HIS A 380 -17.21 12.56 -9.30
N ASP A 381 -16.44 12.60 -8.20
CA ASP A 381 -15.35 11.67 -7.94
C ASP A 381 -15.85 10.22 -7.89
N PHE A 382 -16.98 9.98 -7.23
CA PHE A 382 -17.58 8.66 -7.19
C PHE A 382 -17.91 8.15 -8.59
N GLY A 383 -18.57 8.96 -9.43
CA GLY A 383 -18.89 8.62 -10.80
C GLY A 383 -17.65 8.24 -11.62
N ILE A 384 -16.55 8.98 -11.50
CA ILE A 384 -15.29 8.66 -12.19
C ILE A 384 -14.72 7.32 -11.68
N LEU A 385 -14.70 7.12 -10.36
CA LEU A 385 -14.16 5.92 -9.72
C LEU A 385 -15.00 4.66 -9.96
N THR A 386 -16.27 4.80 -10.34
CA THR A 386 -17.20 3.68 -10.56
C THR A 386 -17.62 3.49 -12.02
N ARG A 387 -16.92 4.12 -12.97
CA ARG A 387 -17.17 4.02 -14.44
C ARG A 387 -18.50 4.65 -14.89
N GLY A 388 -18.96 5.70 -14.22
CA GLY A 388 -20.14 6.48 -14.61
C GLY A 388 -21.47 5.85 -14.23
N HIS A 389 -21.48 4.94 -13.25
CA HIS A 389 -22.73 4.44 -12.66
C HIS A 389 -23.28 5.49 -11.68
N ASP A 390 -24.38 6.13 -12.08
CA ASP A 390 -25.19 7.07 -11.29
C ASP A 390 -26.43 6.40 -10.66
#